data_AF-A0AAE6G7Z0-F1
#
_entry.id   AF-A0AAE6G7Z0-F1
#
_cell.length_a   1.000
_cell.length_b   1.000
_cell.length_c   1.000
_cell.angle_alpha   90.00
_cell.angle_beta   90.00
_cell.angle_gamma   90.00
#
_symmetry.space_group_name_H-M   'P 1'
#
loop_
_entity.id
_entity.type
_entity.pdbx_description
1 polymer ?
#
loop_
_entity_poly.entity_id
_entity_poly.type
_entity_poly.pdbx_seq_one_letter_code
_entity_poly.pdbx_strand_id
1 'polypeptide(L)'
;MLASLAPGVLFVMALLVVSQQTRFSWLAEPRHYPWEFWVVGLAGTTATAAGVADWRYHRVARLRVGPREHLAEFLALAGGGLPLFLLMCAASVAHRPLMYLLPVLVVLIGTVALICYDEFVFHRRRCDRWEALLHRTLLAGHAAAFLAWAHFCFVRENLHGG
;
A
#
# COMPACT_ATOMS: atom_id res chain seq x y z
N MET A 1 6.24 16.47 2.64
CA MET A 1 5.82 16.23 1.25
C MET A 1 6.87 15.50 0.41
N LEU A 2 8.19 15.77 0.53
CA LEU A 2 9.19 14.97 -0.21
C LEU A 2 9.26 13.51 0.27
N ALA A 3 9.15 13.28 1.58
CA ALA A 3 9.19 11.92 2.15
C ALA A 3 8.02 11.02 1.69
N SER A 4 6.85 11.58 1.38
CA SER A 4 5.70 10.81 0.86
C SER A 4 5.89 10.37 -0.59
N LEU A 5 6.84 10.94 -1.32
CA LEU A 5 7.20 10.50 -2.67
C LEU A 5 8.22 9.34 -2.65
N ALA A 6 8.89 9.12 -1.52
CA ALA A 6 9.95 8.12 -1.42
C ALA A 6 9.48 6.70 -1.81
N PRO A 7 8.32 6.19 -1.39
CA PRO A 7 7.86 4.86 -1.83
C PRO A 7 7.65 4.77 -3.33
N GLY A 8 7.09 5.82 -3.95
CA GLY A 8 6.87 5.86 -5.40
C GLY A 8 8.18 5.90 -6.20
N VAL A 9 9.14 6.72 -5.76
CA VAL A 9 10.48 6.79 -6.37
C VAL A 9 11.21 5.47 -6.21
N LEU A 10 11.21 4.90 -5.00
CA LEU A 10 11.83 3.61 -4.71
C LEU A 10 11.20 2.48 -5.54
N PHE A 11 9.88 2.50 -5.72
CA PHE A 11 9.19 1.53 -6.57
C PHE A 11 9.64 1.63 -8.04
N VAL A 12 9.67 2.83 -8.61
CA VAL A 12 10.11 3.02 -10.00
C VAL A 12 11.57 2.60 -10.18
N MET A 13 12.45 2.99 -9.26
CA MET A 13 13.86 2.57 -9.30
C MET A 13 14.00 1.05 -9.19
N ALA A 14 13.27 0.42 -8.27
CA ALA A 14 13.27 -1.04 -8.14
C ALA A 14 12.76 -1.73 -9.41
N LEU A 15 11.69 -1.21 -10.02
CA LEU A 15 11.13 -1.74 -11.26
C LEU A 15 12.13 -1.64 -12.43
N LEU A 16 12.83 -0.51 -12.54
CA LEU A 16 13.88 -0.31 -13.56
C LEU A 16 15.06 -1.27 -13.37
N VAL A 17 15.45 -1.56 -12.13
CA VAL A 17 16.53 -2.52 -11.83
C VAL A 17 16.09 -3.95 -12.12
N VAL A 18 14.87 -4.31 -11.71
CA VAL A 18 14.31 -5.66 -11.87
C VAL A 18 14.04 -5.99 -13.34
N SER A 19 13.60 -5.01 -14.14
CA SER A 19 13.33 -5.20 -15.58
C SER A 19 14.58 -5.54 -16.41
N GLN A 20 15.79 -5.32 -15.88
CA GLN A 20 17.04 -5.74 -16.54
C GLN A 20 17.35 -7.23 -16.37
N GLN A 21 16.64 -7.94 -15.49
CA GLN A 21 16.88 -9.35 -15.22
C GLN A 21 16.04 -10.22 -16.15
N THR A 22 16.64 -11.28 -16.73
CA THR A 22 15.97 -12.20 -17.66
C THR A 22 14.74 -12.88 -17.07
N ARG A 23 14.72 -13.14 -15.75
CA ARG A 23 13.57 -13.67 -15.01
C ARG A 23 12.31 -12.80 -15.15
N PHE A 24 12.49 -11.49 -15.35
CA PHE A 24 11.41 -10.51 -15.40
C PHE A 24 11.24 -9.91 -16.80
N SER A 25 11.72 -10.57 -17.85
CA SER A 25 11.55 -10.13 -19.24
C SER A 25 10.08 -9.97 -19.66
N TRP A 26 9.18 -10.74 -19.04
CA TRP A 26 7.73 -10.63 -19.22
C TRP A 26 7.17 -9.26 -18.80
N LEU A 27 7.89 -8.46 -18.01
CA LEU A 27 7.53 -7.07 -17.70
C LEU A 27 7.54 -6.16 -18.94
N ALA A 28 8.20 -6.54 -20.04
CA ALA A 28 8.12 -5.79 -21.30
C ALA A 28 6.81 -6.02 -22.06
N GLU A 29 6.02 -7.02 -21.67
CA GLU A 29 4.86 -7.50 -22.42
C GLU A 29 3.58 -7.47 -21.57
N PRO A 30 2.83 -6.34 -21.54
CA PRO A 30 1.63 -6.19 -20.72
C PRO A 30 0.54 -7.24 -20.93
N ARG A 31 0.50 -7.86 -22.12
CA ARG A 31 -0.45 -8.93 -22.44
C ARG A 31 -0.22 -10.21 -21.63
N HIS A 32 1.00 -10.41 -21.15
CA HIS A 32 1.39 -11.57 -20.33
C HIS A 32 1.28 -11.29 -18.82
N TYR A 33 0.82 -10.09 -18.43
CA TYR A 33 0.74 -9.75 -17.02
C TYR A 33 -0.29 -10.63 -16.31
N PRO A 34 0.07 -11.17 -15.12
CA PRO A 34 -0.90 -11.75 -14.21
C PRO A 34 -2.10 -10.82 -13.98
N TRP A 35 -3.32 -11.36 -13.90
CA TRP A 35 -4.52 -10.54 -13.67
C TRP A 35 -4.43 -9.75 -12.35
N GLU A 36 -3.69 -10.29 -11.39
CA GLU A 36 -3.39 -9.69 -10.09
C GLU A 36 -2.77 -8.29 -10.25
N PHE A 37 -1.93 -8.08 -11.27
CA PHE A 37 -1.28 -6.80 -11.53
C PHE A 37 -2.27 -5.74 -12.01
N TRP A 38 -3.28 -6.14 -12.79
CA TRP A 38 -4.36 -5.24 -13.18
C TRP A 38 -5.22 -4.84 -11.99
N VAL A 39 -5.51 -5.79 -11.09
CA VAL A 39 -6.25 -5.49 -9.85
C VAL A 39 -5.44 -4.57 -8.94
N VAL A 40 -4.14 -4.84 -8.74
CA VAL A 40 -3.24 -3.94 -7.99
C VAL A 40 -3.21 -2.55 -8.62
N GLY A 41 -3.10 -2.45 -9.95
CA GLY A 41 -3.07 -1.18 -10.66
C GLY A 41 -4.36 -0.38 -10.48
N LEU A 42 -5.52 -0.99 -10.69
CA LEU A 42 -6.82 -0.32 -10.56
C LEU A 42 -7.14 0.02 -9.10
N ALA A 43 -6.96 -0.92 -8.18
CA ALA A 43 -7.24 -0.74 -6.76
C ALA A 43 -6.26 0.25 -6.11
N GLY A 44 -4.98 0.18 -6.47
CA GLY A 44 -3.96 1.13 -6.04
C GLY A 44 -4.21 2.55 -6.58
N THR A 45 -4.61 2.68 -7.84
CA THR A 45 -4.93 3.99 -8.44
C THR A 45 -6.16 4.61 -7.78
N THR A 46 -7.21 3.81 -7.54
CA THR A 46 -8.42 4.29 -6.86
C THR A 46 -8.15 4.69 -5.41
N ALA A 47 -7.37 3.89 -4.66
CA ALA A 47 -6.94 4.26 -3.31
C ALA A 47 -6.10 5.55 -3.29
N THR A 48 -5.15 5.68 -4.23
CA THR A 48 -4.30 6.88 -4.35
C THR A 48 -5.15 8.11 -4.67
N ALA A 49 -6.09 8.00 -5.61
CA ALA A 49 -6.99 9.09 -5.95
C ALA A 49 -7.87 9.51 -4.77
N ALA A 50 -8.38 8.53 -3.99
CA ALA A 50 -9.12 8.79 -2.76
C ALA A 50 -8.26 9.52 -1.72
N GLY A 51 -7.02 9.08 -1.50
CA GLY A 51 -6.09 9.75 -0.57
C GLY A 51 -5.69 11.15 -1.00
N VAL A 52 -5.53 11.40 -2.31
CA VAL A 52 -5.27 12.76 -2.83
C VAL A 52 -6.51 13.66 -2.67
N ALA A 53 -7.71 13.13 -2.93
CA ALA A 53 -8.96 13.84 -2.72
C ALA A 53 -9.17 14.18 -1.24
N ASP A 54 -8.86 13.24 -0.36
CA ASP A 54 -8.92 13.40 1.09
C ASP A 54 -7.96 14.48 1.58
N TRP A 55 -6.68 14.38 1.20
CA TRP A 55 -5.69 15.41 1.50
C TRP A 55 -6.11 16.81 1.01
N ARG A 56 -6.69 16.90 -0.20
CA ARG A 56 -7.20 18.16 -0.75
C ARG A 56 -8.38 18.68 0.06
N TYR A 57 -9.29 17.81 0.50
CA TYR A 57 -10.43 18.18 1.34
C TYR A 57 -9.96 18.77 2.68
N HIS A 58 -9.03 18.10 3.37
CA HIS A 58 -8.45 18.60 4.63
C HIS A 58 -7.73 19.94 4.48
N ARG A 59 -6.99 20.13 3.37
CA ARG A 59 -6.30 21.40 3.05
C ARG A 59 -7.26 22.57 2.86
N VAL A 60 -8.39 22.33 2.20
CA VAL A 60 -9.41 23.35 1.94
C VAL A 60 -10.22 23.64 3.21
N ALA A 61 -10.53 22.62 4.01
CA ALA A 61 -11.30 22.74 5.24
C ALA A 61 -10.54 23.40 6.42
N ARG A 62 -9.24 23.69 6.28
CA ARG A 62 -8.36 24.27 7.34
C ARG A 62 -8.44 23.52 8.68
N LEU A 63 -8.63 22.20 8.64
CA LEU A 63 -8.65 21.37 9.83
C LEU A 63 -7.28 21.44 10.50
N ARG A 64 -7.24 21.86 11.77
CA ARG A 64 -6.01 21.91 12.56
C ARG A 64 -5.74 20.52 13.12
N VAL A 65 -4.73 19.86 12.55
CA VAL A 65 -4.20 18.57 13.03
C VAL A 65 -3.39 18.81 14.30
N GLY A 66 -3.69 18.06 15.36
CA GLY A 66 -2.98 18.18 16.63
C GLY A 66 -1.59 17.53 16.59
N PRO A 67 -0.64 17.90 17.49
CA PRO A 67 0.69 17.28 17.52
C PRO A 67 0.65 15.76 17.81
N ARG A 68 -0.38 15.27 18.51
CA ARG A 68 -0.59 13.84 18.77
C ARG A 68 -1.10 13.08 17.55
N GLU A 69 -1.91 13.74 16.73
CA GLU A 69 -2.47 13.22 15.48
C GLU A 69 -1.33 13.11 14.45
N HIS A 70 -0.50 14.14 14.32
CA HIS A 70 0.72 14.08 13.50
C HIS A 70 1.70 12.96 13.91
N LEU A 71 1.85 12.71 15.21
CA LEU A 71 2.69 11.60 15.67
C LEU A 71 2.09 10.24 15.29
N ALA A 72 0.77 10.07 15.44
CA ALA A 72 0.07 8.85 15.04
C ALA A 72 0.17 8.60 13.53
N GLU A 73 -0.07 9.62 12.71
CA GLU A 73 0.12 9.60 11.26
C GLU A 73 1.55 9.22 10.88
N PHE A 74 2.54 9.84 11.52
CA PHE A 74 3.94 9.56 11.26
C PHE A 74 4.31 8.12 11.62
N LEU A 75 3.85 7.61 12.76
CA LEU A 75 4.10 6.23 13.19
C LEU A 75 3.41 5.23 12.25
N ALA A 76 2.18 5.49 11.81
CA ALA A 76 1.49 4.66 10.83
C ALA A 76 2.26 4.60 9.51
N LEU A 77 2.77 5.73 9.04
CA LEU A 77 3.48 5.83 7.76
C LEU A 77 4.91 5.25 7.82
N ALA A 78 5.70 5.66 8.82
CA ALA A 78 7.11 5.28 8.95
C ALA A 78 7.30 3.92 9.64
N GLY A 79 6.46 3.60 10.63
CA GLY A 79 6.53 2.35 11.39
C GLY A 79 5.70 1.21 10.81
N GLY A 80 4.65 1.53 10.04
CA GLY A 80 3.80 0.53 9.38
C GLY A 80 3.99 0.48 7.88
N GLY A 81 3.60 1.57 7.19
CA GLY A 81 3.55 1.64 5.73
C GLY A 81 4.88 1.39 5.03
N LEU A 82 5.97 2.04 5.47
CA LEU A 82 7.29 1.86 4.87
C LEU A 82 7.84 0.43 5.08
N PRO A 83 7.87 -0.14 6.30
CA PRO A 83 8.28 -1.53 6.49
C PRO A 83 7.43 -2.52 5.69
N LEU A 84 6.10 -2.31 5.62
CA LEU A 84 5.21 -3.16 4.84
C LEU A 84 5.56 -3.11 3.36
N PHE A 85 5.76 -1.91 2.80
CA PHE A 85 6.17 -1.71 1.42
C PHE A 85 7.49 -2.43 1.10
N LEU A 86 8.51 -2.28 1.95
CA LEU A 86 9.81 -2.93 1.75
C LEU A 86 9.71 -4.45 1.79
N LEU A 87 8.94 -5.00 2.74
CA LEU A 87 8.69 -6.43 2.83
C LEU A 87 7.93 -6.97 1.61
N MET A 88 6.92 -6.23 1.13
CA MET A 88 6.18 -6.60 -0.07
C MET A 88 7.09 -6.59 -1.31
N CYS A 89 7.95 -5.57 -1.46
CA CYS A 89 8.94 -5.52 -2.54
C CYS A 89 9.91 -6.70 -2.48
N ALA A 90 10.46 -7.00 -1.30
CA ALA A 90 11.39 -8.11 -1.11
C ALA A 90 10.74 -9.47 -1.42
N ALA A 91 9.50 -9.68 -0.97
CA ALA A 91 8.73 -10.89 -1.27
C ALA A 91 8.47 -11.05 -2.78
N SER A 92 8.18 -9.95 -3.49
CA SER A 92 7.85 -9.96 -4.93
C SER A 92 9.02 -10.36 -5.84
N VAL A 93 10.26 -10.31 -5.33
CA VAL A 93 11.47 -10.69 -6.08
C VAL A 93 12.16 -11.92 -5.52
N ALA A 94 11.73 -12.40 -4.35
CA ALA A 94 12.32 -13.55 -3.69
C ALA A 94 12.13 -14.83 -4.52
N HIS A 95 13.04 -15.79 -4.36
CA HIS A 95 12.84 -17.16 -4.87
C HIS A 95 11.89 -17.97 -4.00
N ARG A 96 11.80 -17.63 -2.71
CA ARG A 96 10.91 -18.27 -1.73
C ARG A 96 10.08 -17.20 -1.02
N PRO A 97 9.03 -16.68 -1.66
CA PRO A 97 8.22 -15.58 -1.12
C PRO A 97 7.62 -15.93 0.24
N LEU A 98 7.25 -17.20 0.50
CA LEU A 98 6.65 -17.66 1.75
C LEU A 98 7.42 -17.26 3.02
N MET A 99 8.74 -17.09 2.97
CA MET A 99 9.54 -16.64 4.13
C MET A 99 9.14 -15.24 4.61
N TYR A 100 8.55 -14.42 3.73
CA TYR A 100 8.08 -13.08 4.03
C TYR A 100 6.63 -13.03 4.49
N LEU A 101 5.86 -14.12 4.37
CA LEU A 101 4.44 -14.13 4.72
C LEU A 101 4.20 -13.69 6.17
N LEU A 102 4.90 -14.34 7.12
CA LEU A 102 4.75 -14.02 8.54
C LEU A 102 5.22 -12.59 8.87
N PRO A 103 6.41 -12.13 8.45
CA PRO A 103 6.83 -10.73 8.62
C PRO A 103 5.82 -9.72 8.06
N VAL A 104 5.28 -9.95 6.85
CA VAL A 104 4.29 -9.09 6.20
C VAL A 104 3.02 -9.01 7.03
N LEU A 105 2.50 -10.16 7.51
CA LEU A 105 1.29 -10.19 8.34
C LEU A 105 1.47 -9.45 9.67
N VAL A 106 2.62 -9.60 10.33
CA VAL A 106 2.91 -8.90 11.59
C VAL A 106 2.89 -7.38 11.38
N VAL A 107 3.61 -6.89 10.36
CA VAL A 107 3.65 -5.45 10.06
C VAL A 107 2.29 -4.95 9.59
N LEU A 108 1.56 -5.73 8.78
CA LEU A 108 0.21 -5.38 8.33
C LEU A 108 -0.75 -5.21 9.51
N ILE A 109 -0.77 -6.17 10.46
CA ILE A 109 -1.61 -6.10 11.66
C ILE A 109 -1.27 -4.85 12.47
N GLY A 110 0.01 -4.57 12.70
CA GLY A 110 0.45 -3.36 13.40
C GLY A 110 0.02 -2.08 12.69
N THR A 111 0.15 -2.05 11.36
CA THR A 111 -0.25 -0.90 10.53
C THR A 111 -1.76 -0.68 10.60
N VAL A 112 -2.56 -1.75 10.48
CA VAL A 112 -4.02 -1.69 10.62
C VAL A 112 -4.42 -1.21 12.00
N ALA A 113 -3.75 -1.69 13.06
CA ALA A 113 -4.02 -1.23 14.42
C ALA A 113 -3.77 0.29 14.59
N LEU A 114 -2.69 0.81 14.00
CA LEU A 114 -2.40 2.26 14.01
C LEU A 114 -3.42 3.06 13.21
N ILE A 115 -3.83 2.58 12.03
CA ILE A 115 -4.87 3.21 11.22
C ILE A 115 -6.21 3.21 11.97
N CYS A 116 -6.60 2.09 12.57
CA CYS A 116 -7.82 2.02 13.39
C CYS A 116 -7.76 2.94 14.61
N TYR A 117 -6.59 3.04 15.26
CA TYR A 117 -6.39 3.98 16.36
C TYR A 117 -6.64 5.42 15.89
N ASP A 118 -6.06 5.80 14.76
CA ASP A 118 -6.22 7.15 14.20
C ASP A 118 -7.70 7.45 13.87
N GLU A 119 -8.37 6.51 13.19
CA GLU A 119 -9.78 6.62 12.82
C GLU A 119 -10.67 6.75 14.06
N PHE A 120 -10.49 5.90 15.07
CA PHE A 120 -11.37 5.87 16.23
C PHE A 120 -11.12 6.98 17.25
N VAL A 121 -9.87 7.44 17.40
CA VAL A 121 -9.50 8.46 18.38
C VAL A 121 -9.68 9.87 17.82
N PHE A 122 -9.35 10.10 16.55
CA PHE A 122 -9.30 11.45 15.99
C PHE A 122 -10.44 11.74 15.00
N HIS A 123 -10.83 10.75 14.18
CA HIS A 123 -11.76 10.97 13.06
C HIS A 123 -13.21 10.63 13.37
N ARG A 124 -13.51 9.64 14.22
CA ARG A 124 -14.88 9.17 14.52
C ARG A 124 -15.88 10.26 14.93
N ARG A 125 -15.41 11.35 15.55
CA ARG A 125 -16.27 12.47 16.00
C ARG A 125 -16.30 13.68 15.04
N ARG A 126 -15.42 13.71 14.03
CA ARG A 126 -15.21 14.85 13.12
C ARG A 126 -15.49 14.53 11.65
N CYS A 127 -15.47 13.25 11.29
CA CYS A 127 -15.57 12.77 9.92
C CYS A 127 -16.98 13.00 9.35
N ASP A 128 -17.07 13.81 8.28
CA ASP A 128 -18.31 13.99 7.51
C ASP A 128 -18.52 12.80 6.54
N ARG A 129 -19.73 12.70 5.96
CA ARG A 129 -20.11 11.60 5.05
C ARG A 129 -19.17 11.45 3.85
N TRP A 130 -18.62 12.56 3.36
CA TRP A 130 -17.68 12.55 2.23
C TRP A 130 -16.33 11.97 2.61
N GLU A 131 -15.77 12.42 3.73
CA GLU A 131 -14.52 11.92 4.30
C GLU A 131 -14.64 10.42 4.62
N ALA A 132 -15.76 9.99 5.20
CA ALA A 132 -16.04 8.57 5.45
C ALA A 132 -16.08 7.72 4.15
N LEU A 133 -16.59 8.28 3.05
CA LEU A 133 -16.58 7.61 1.74
C LEU A 133 -15.16 7.48 1.20
N LEU A 134 -14.35 8.53 1.32
CA LEU A 134 -12.95 8.51 0.91
C LEU A 134 -12.14 7.49 1.72
N HIS A 135 -12.31 7.46 3.05
CA HIS A 135 -11.65 6.49 3.94
C HIS A 135 -12.02 5.04 3.57
N ARG A 136 -13.30 4.77 3.31
CA ARG A 136 -13.77 3.45 2.86
C ARG A 136 -13.18 3.07 1.51
N THR A 137 -13.11 4.01 0.58
CA THR A 137 -12.54 3.78 -0.75
C THR A 137 -11.05 3.49 -0.66
N LEU A 138 -10.33 4.23 0.19
CA LEU A 138 -8.91 4.04 0.46
C LEU A 138 -8.65 2.67 1.09
N LEU A 139 -9.40 2.31 2.14
CA LEU A 139 -9.28 1.01 2.81
C LEU A 139 -9.60 -0.15 1.86
N ALA A 140 -10.71 -0.06 1.11
CA ALA A 140 -11.12 -1.10 0.17
C ALA A 140 -10.11 -1.28 -0.96
N GLY A 141 -9.61 -0.18 -1.54
CA GLY A 141 -8.60 -0.21 -2.59
C GLY A 141 -7.28 -0.82 -2.11
N HIS A 142 -6.79 -0.41 -0.94
CA HIS A 142 -5.59 -1.02 -0.35
C HIS A 142 -5.78 -2.50 -0.01
N ALA A 143 -6.94 -2.89 0.53
CA ALA A 143 -7.24 -4.29 0.83
C ALA A 143 -7.29 -5.14 -0.44
N ALA A 144 -7.97 -4.69 -1.49
CA ALA A 144 -8.04 -5.38 -2.77
C ALA A 144 -6.67 -5.51 -3.43
N ALA A 145 -5.87 -4.44 -3.44
CA ALA A 145 -4.50 -4.47 -3.95
C ALA A 145 -3.62 -5.45 -3.15
N PHE A 146 -3.70 -5.43 -1.82
CA PHE A 146 -2.95 -6.34 -0.97
C PHE A 146 -3.33 -7.80 -1.20
N LEU A 147 -4.62 -8.12 -1.29
CA LEU A 147 -5.08 -9.49 -1.53
C LEU A 147 -4.67 -10.01 -2.91
N ALA A 148 -4.77 -9.19 -3.96
CA ALA A 148 -4.30 -9.55 -5.29
C ALA A 148 -2.78 -9.79 -5.31
N TRP A 149 -2.01 -8.91 -4.67
CA TRP A 149 -0.56 -9.08 -4.51
C TRP A 149 -0.21 -10.35 -3.71
N ALA A 150 -0.92 -10.62 -2.62
CA ALA A 150 -0.69 -11.80 -1.78
C ALA A 150 -1.02 -13.09 -2.54
N HIS A 151 -2.09 -13.10 -3.35
CA HIS A 151 -2.39 -14.21 -4.24
C HIS A 151 -1.25 -14.45 -5.24
N PHE A 152 -0.75 -13.38 -5.86
CA PHE A 152 0.39 -13.47 -6.77
C PHE A 152 1.62 -14.09 -6.09
N CYS A 153 2.08 -13.53 -4.96
CA CYS A 153 3.31 -13.96 -4.30
C CYS A 153 3.19 -15.33 -3.62
N PHE A 154 2.07 -15.63 -2.95
CA PHE A 154 2.00 -16.79 -2.05
C PHE A 154 1.17 -17.95 -2.59
N VAL A 155 0.37 -17.73 -3.63
CA VAL A 155 -0.45 -18.81 -4.23
C VAL A 155 0.09 -19.13 -5.62
N ARG A 156 0.15 -18.15 -6.52
CA ARG A 156 0.49 -18.37 -7.92
C ARG A 156 1.95 -18.78 -8.14
N GLU A 157 2.92 -18.14 -7.47
CA GLU A 157 4.34 -18.52 -7.60
C GLU A 157 4.61 -19.93 -7.05
N ASN A 158 3.92 -20.35 -6.00
CA ASN A 158 4.03 -21.72 -5.48
C ASN A 158 3.47 -22.78 -6.44
N LEU A 159 2.48 -22.43 -7.27
CA LEU A 159 1.89 -23.35 -8.24
C LEU A 159 2.78 -23.60 -9.46
N HIS A 160 3.71 -22.69 -9.77
CA HIS A 160 4.56 -22.79 -10.96
C HIS A 160 5.96 -23.35 -10.68
N GLY A 161 6.27 -23.68 -9.42
CA GLY A 161 7.57 -24.22 -9.00
C GLY A 161 8.68 -23.19 -9.17
N GLY A 162 9.04 -22.51 -8.09
CA GLY A 162 10.16 -21.55 -8.07
C GLY A 162 11.50 -22.15 -8.44
#